data_AF-A0A3S2TUT7-F1
#
_entry.id   AF-A0A3S2TUT7-F1
#
_cell.length_a   1.000
_cell.length_b   1.000
_cell.length_c   1.000
_cell.angle_alpha   90.00
_cell.angle_beta   90.00
_cell.angle_gamma   90.00
#
_symmetry.space_group_name_H-M   'P 1'
#
loop_
_entity.id
_entity.type
_entity.pdbx_description
1 polymer ?
#
loop_
_entity_poly.entity_id
_entity_poly.type
_entity_poly.pdbx_seq_one_letter_code
_entity_poly.pdbx_strand_id
1 'polypeptide(L)' 'MMVLITYDVSFDNEGGQRRLRHIAKICQNYGTRVQYSVFECDIDLI' A
#
# COMPACT_ATOMS: atom_id res chain seq x y z
N MET A 1 6.62 -14.87 2.55
CA MET A 1 5.19 -15.21 2.50
C MET A 1 4.56 -14.08 1.74
N MET A 2 3.90 -14.41 0.63
CA MET A 2 3.23 -13.41 -0.19
C MET A 2 1.94 -12.94 0.50
N VAL A 3 1.79 -11.62 0.61
CA VAL A 3 0.62 -10.93 1.17
C VAL A 3 0.10 -9.92 0.15
N LEU A 4 -1.18 -10.03 -0.19
CA LEU A 4 -1.90 -9.05 -1.00
C LEU A 4 -2.60 -8.04 -0.10
N ILE A 5 -2.30 -6.76 -0.28
CA ILE A 5 -2.87 -5.64 0.49
C ILE A 5 -3.77 -4.83 -0.42
N THR A 6 -5.06 -4.73 -0.08
CA THR A 6 -6.02 -3.81 -0.70
C THR A 6 -6.39 -2.72 0.29
N TYR A 7 -6.01 -1.47 0.01
CA TYR A 7 -6.28 -0.35 0.91
C TYR A 7 -7.51 0.43 0.46
N ASP A 8 -8.60 0.27 1.20
CA ASP A 8 -9.78 1.13 1.07
C ASP A 8 -9.51 2.48 1.75
N VAL A 9 -9.46 3.53 0.94
CA VAL A 9 -9.11 4.88 1.37
C VAL A 9 -10.15 5.86 0.88
N SER A 10 -10.84 6.51 1.82
CA SER A 10 -11.74 7.63 1.52
C SER A 10 -10.96 8.83 0.97
N PHE A 11 -11.50 9.41 -0.11
CA PHE A 11 -11.06 10.66 -0.73
C PHE A 11 -11.98 11.85 -0.42
N ASP A 12 -12.88 11.72 0.55
CA ASP A 12 -13.84 12.78 0.92
C ASP A 12 -13.16 14.03 1.50
N ASN A 13 -11.86 13.91 1.85
CA ASN A 13 -10.99 15.03 2.20
C ASN A 13 -9.56 14.81 1.67
N GLU A 14 -8.78 15.88 1.65
CA GLU A 14 -7.38 15.89 1.15
C GLU A 14 -6.44 14.92 1.91
N GLY A 15 -6.85 14.45 3.10
CA GLY A 15 -6.08 13.51 3.91
C GLY A 15 -5.96 12.11 3.28
N GLY A 16 -6.93 11.69 2.46
CA GLY A 16 -6.93 10.38 1.80
C GLY A 16 -5.69 10.15 0.93
N GLN A 17 -5.40 11.10 0.06
CA GLN A 17 -4.22 11.03 -0.80
C GLN A 17 -2.91 11.00 0.01
N ARG A 18 -2.83 11.76 1.11
CA ARG A 18 -1.63 11.77 1.97
C ARG A 18 -1.42 10.41 2.64
N ARG A 19 -2.48 9.78 3.16
CA ARG A 19 -2.41 8.44 3.76
C ARG A 19 -2.02 7.38 2.73
N LEU A 20 -2.61 7.42 1.52
CA LEU A 20 -2.25 6.49 0.45
C LEU A 20 -0.78 6.62 0.05
N ARG A 21 -0.25 7.84 -0.09
CA ARG A 21 1.19 8.06 -0.34
C ARG A 21 2.07 7.47 0.75
N HIS A 22 1.66 7.59 2.01
CA HIS A 22 2.40 7.04 3.14
C HIS A 22 2.42 5.51 3.12
N ILE A 23 1.26 4.86 2.97
CA ILE A 23 1.16 3.40 2.87
C ILE A 23 1.94 2.88 1.67
N ALA A 24 1.81 3.52 0.50
CA ALA A 24 2.53 3.10 -0.70
C ALA A 24 4.04 3.08 -0.48
N LYS A 25 4.60 4.12 0.16
CA LYS A 25 6.03 4.17 0.50
C LYS A 25 6.46 3.00 1.40
N ILE A 26 5.61 2.56 2.33
CA ILE A 26 5.91 1.44 3.23
C ILE A 26 5.81 0.11 2.46
N CYS A 27 4.69 -0.16 1.79
CA CYS A 27 4.45 -1.42 1.07
C CYS A 27 5.50 -1.67 -0.02
N GLN A 28 5.95 -0.61 -0.71
CA GLN A 28 6.98 -0.73 -1.76
C GLN A 28 8.38 -1.10 -1.22
N ASN A 29 8.63 -1.03 0.09
CA ASN A 29 9.86 -1.58 0.67
C ASN A 29 9.84 -3.11 0.72
N TYR A 30 8.65 -3.71 0.68
CA TYR A 30 8.44 -5.15 0.82
C TYR A 30 7.85 -5.79 -0.44
N GLY A 31 7.67 -5.03 -1.52
CA GLY A 31 7.10 -5.58 -2.76
C GLY A 31 6.67 -4.53 -3.79
N THR A 32 5.65 -4.87 -4.57
CA THR A 32 5.23 -4.12 -5.75
C THR A 32 3.83 -3.52 -5.59
N ARG A 33 3.67 -2.26 -5.99
CA ARG A 33 2.35 -1.62 -6.13
C ARG A 33 1.75 -2.00 -7.48
N VAL A 34 0.76 -2.89 -7.49
CA VAL A 34 0.17 -3.47 -8.71
C VAL A 34 -1.07 -2.73 -9.20
N GLN A 35 -1.76 -1.98 -8.34
CA GLN A 35 -2.83 -1.04 -8.72
C GLN A 35 -2.78 0.22 -7.85
N TYR A 36 -3.77 1.12 -8.01
CA TYR A 36 -3.78 2.39 -7.29
C TYR A 36 -3.67 2.24 -5.77
N SER A 37 -4.43 1.35 -5.15
CA SER A 37 -4.31 1.06 -3.71
C SER A 37 -4.16 -0.43 -3.43
N VAL A 38 -3.53 -1.17 -4.35
CA VAL A 38 -3.27 -2.61 -4.22
C VAL A 38 -1.78 -2.90 -4.31
N PHE A 39 -1.27 -3.71 -3.38
CA PHE A 39 0.14 -4.03 -3.24
C PHE A 39 0.33 -5.54 -3.03
N GLU A 40 1.33 -6.12 -3.70
CA GLU A 40 1.80 -7.47 -3.47
C GLU A 40 3.14 -7.39 -2.74
N CYS A 41 3.19 -7.87 -1.49
CA CYS A 41 4.37 -7.82 -0.63
C CYS A 41 4.86 -9.22 -0.27
N ASP A 42 6.18 -9.40 -0.19
CA ASP A 42 6.80 -10.62 0.32
C ASP A 42 7.42 -10.33 1.71
N ILE A 43 6.80 -10.89 2.76
CA ILE A 43 7.05 -10.52 4.16
C ILE A 43 7.80 -11.63 4.91
N ASP A 44 8.87 -12.18 4.31
CA ASP A 44 9.80 -13.12 5.01
C ASP A 44 11.20 -12.53 5.21
N LEU A 45 11.41 -11.24 4.92
CA LEU A 45 12.73 -10.58 5.00
C LEU A 45 13.09 -10.02 6.39
N ILE A 46 12.70 -10.70 7.48
CA ILE A 46 13.14 -10.38 8.86
C ILE A 46 13.69 -11.62 9.52
#